data_AF-A0A1P8YAM5-F1
#
_entry.id   AF-A0A1P8YAM5-F1
#
_cell.length_a   1.000
_cell.length_b   1.000
_cell.length_c   1.000
_cell.angle_alpha   90.00
_cell.angle_beta   90.00
_cell.angle_gamma   90.00
#
_symmetry.space_group_name_H-M   'P 1'
#
loop_
_entity.id
_entity.type
_entity.pdbx_description
1 polymer ?
#
loop_
_entity_poly.entity_id
_entity_poly.type
_entity_poly.pdbx_seq_one_letter_code
_entity_poly.pdbx_strand_id
1 'polypeptide(L)' 'MTQLSRQFAQRPDVRYGLTSMCIGLGMGGTVIWENPNFDGAK' A
#
# COMPACT_ATOMS: atom_id res chain seq x y z
N MET A 1 4.22 -6.31 -5.63
CA MET A 1 3.60 -5.76 -4.40
C MET A 1 4.04 -6.44 -3.10
N THR A 2 4.80 -7.53 -3.13
CA THR A 2 5.12 -8.33 -1.93
C THR A 2 5.87 -7.54 -0.83
N GLN A 3 6.58 -6.48 -1.22
CA GLN A 3 7.29 -5.61 -0.28
C GLN A 3 6.31 -4.81 0.59
N LEU A 4 5.29 -4.18 -0.01
CA LEU A 4 4.27 -3.42 0.72
C LEU A 4 3.45 -4.34 1.63
N SER A 5 3.05 -5.52 1.15
CA SER A 5 2.29 -6.48 1.98
C SER A 5 3.08 -6.95 3.20
N ARG A 6 4.41 -7.08 3.10
CA ARG A 6 5.26 -7.41 4.26
C ARG A 6 5.31 -6.27 5.28
N GLN A 7 5.28 -5.00 4.84
CA GLN A 7 5.21 -3.85 5.74
C GLN A 7 3.86 -3.78 6.45
N PHE A 8 2.76 -4.04 5.74
CA PHE A 8 1.43 -4.12 6.34
C PHE A 8 1.32 -5.20 7.42
N ALA A 9 1.96 -6.35 7.23
CA ALA A 9 2.01 -7.40 8.25
C ALA A 9 2.79 -6.98 9.50
N GLN A 10 3.79 -6.09 9.37
CA GLN A 10 4.57 -5.58 10.50
C GLN A 10 3.94 -4.36 11.17
N ARG A 11 2.99 -3.69 10.50
CA ARG A 11 2.35 -2.44 10.93
C ARG A 11 0.82 -2.52 10.82
N PRO A 12 0.16 -3.27 11.71
CA PRO A 12 -1.31 -3.33 11.77
C PRO A 12 -1.95 -1.99 12.16
N ASP A 13 -1.17 -1.02 12.67
CA ASP A 13 -1.61 0.35 12.94
C ASP A 13 -1.89 1.19 11.68
N VAL A 14 -1.44 0.73 10.51
CA VAL A 14 -1.56 1.48 9.25
C VAL A 14 -2.67 0.89 8.39
N ARG A 15 -3.67 1.71 8.04
CA ARG A 15 -4.83 1.29 7.25
C ARG A 15 -4.59 1.29 5.74
N TYR A 16 -3.88 2.29 5.23
CA TYR A 16 -3.69 2.49 3.80
C TYR A 16 -2.21 2.62 3.46
N GLY A 17 -1.86 2.13 2.28
CA GLY A 17 -0.55 2.32 1.68
C GLY A 17 -0.72 2.54 0.19
N LEU A 18 0.32 3.03 -0.46
CA LEU A 18 0.30 3.24 -1.90
C LEU A 18 1.58 2.74 -2.55
N THR A 19 1.43 2.39 -3.81
CA THR A 19 2.54 2.15 -4.73
C THR A 19 2.35 3.04 -5.93
N SER A 20 3.40 3.74 -6.32
CA SER A 20 3.42 4.54 -7.55
C SER A 20 4.49 4.02 -8.48
N MET A 21 4.23 4.10 -9.78
CA MET A 21 5.21 3.75 -10.81
C MET A 21 5.12 4.71 -11.99
N CYS A 22 6.26 4.97 -12.60
CA CYS A 22 6.34 5.56 -13.92
C CYS A 22 6.05 4.48 -14.97
N ILE A 23 5.21 4.80 -15.95
CA ILE A 23 4.90 3.90 -17.07
C ILE A 23 5.74 4.29 -18.31
N GLY A 24 6.03 5.58 -18.46
CA GLY A 24 6.77 6.13 -19.61
C GLY A 24 5.90 7.11 -20.40
N LEU A 25 6.49 7.83 -21.37
CA LEU A 25 5.79 8.81 -22.23
C LEU A 25 4.99 9.88 -21.45
N GLY A 26 5.50 10.30 -20.29
CA GLY A 26 4.82 11.27 -19.42
C GLY A 26 3.65 10.71 -18.60
N MET A 27 3.45 9.39 -18.58
CA MET A 27 2.39 8.73 -17.81
C MET A 27 2.94 8.04 -16.55
N GLY A 28 2.12 8.03 -15.50
CA GLY A 28 2.35 7.31 -14.26
C GLY A 28 1.04 6.75 -13.71
N GLY A 29 1.17 5.76 -12.81
CA GLY A 29 0.04 5.12 -12.16
C GLY A 29 0.27 5.00 -10.65
N THR A 30 -0.79 5.15 -9.88
CA THR A 30 -0.78 4.98 -8.43
C THR A 30 -1.92 4.06 -8.03
N VAL A 31 -1.61 3.11 -7.14
CA VAL A 31 -2.60 2.19 -6.57
C VAL A 31 -2.61 2.40 -5.06
N ILE A 32 -3.81 2.61 -4.52
CA ILE A 32 -4.07 2.64 -3.09
C ILE A 32 -4.44 1.22 -2.66
N TRP A 33 -3.82 0.77 -1.57
CA TRP A 33 -4.04 -0.54 -0.97
C TRP A 33 -4.58 -0.35 0.44
N GLU A 34 -5.59 -1.14 0.80
CA GLU A 34 -6.06 -1.26 2.18
C GLU A 34 -5.33 -2.43 2.86
N ASN A 35 -4.89 -2.22 4.09
CA ASN A 35 -4.22 -3.22 4.90
C ASN A 35 -5.28 -4.16 5.52
N PRO A 36 -5.31 -5.45 5.14
CA PRO A 36 -6.27 -6.39 5.72
C PRO A 36 -6.01 -6.69 7.20
N ASN A 37 -4.82 -6.37 7.72
CA ASN A 37 -4.45 -6.57 9.12
C ASN A 37 -4.69 -5.32 9.99
N PHE A 38 -5.37 -4.29 9.45
CA PHE A 38 -5.58 -3.05 10.18
C PHE A 38 -6.41 -3.26 11.45
N ASP A 39 -5.87 -2.90 12.62
CA ASP A 39 -6.49 -3.13 13.94
C ASP A 39 -7.14 -1.89 14.56
N GLY A 40 -6.84 -0.69 14.03
CA GLY A 40 -7.29 0.61 14.53
C GLY A 40 -8.76 0.97 14.25
N ALA A 41 -9.61 0.01 13.92
CA ALA A 41 -11.06 0.18 13.80
C ALA A 41 -11.85 -0.45 14.97
N LYS A 42 -11.17 -0.75 16.10
CA LYS A 42 -11.81 -1.12 17.36
C LYS A 42 -12.19 0.09 18.20
#